data_AF-A0A225UTK1-F1
#
_entry.id   AF-A0A225UTK1-F1
#
_cell.length_a   1.000
_cell.length_b   1.000
_cell.length_c   1.000
_cell.angle_alpha   90.00
_cell.angle_beta   90.00
_cell.angle_gamma   90.00
#
_symmetry.space_group_name_H-M   'P 1'
#
loop_
_entity.id
_entity.type
_entity.pdbx_description
1 polymer ?
#
loop_
_entity_poly.entity_id
_entity_poly.type
_entity_poly.pdbx_seq_one_letter_code
_entity_poly.pdbx_strand_id
1 'polypeptide(L)'
;MLPIDLGSGNLRKRLSDLKFLMSEIERAAKELNLSITNMSSSETVTVFQQCKFAVELPAETEKNKKRRRGQLVLPSAATFLQRKKPRHSNGGLVSTN
;
A
#
# COMPACT_ATOMS: atom_id res chain seq x y z
N MET A 1 -6.82 -4.27 17.77
CA MET A 1 -7.88 -3.74 16.89
C MET A 1 -8.43 -4.90 16.07
N LEU A 2 -9.60 -5.39 16.46
CA LEU A 2 -10.28 -6.46 15.72
C LEU A 2 -10.89 -5.85 14.45
N PRO A 3 -11.04 -6.62 13.35
CA PRO A 3 -11.67 -6.10 12.13
C PRO A 3 -13.05 -5.49 12.38
N ILE A 4 -13.77 -5.94 13.41
CA ILE A 4 -15.08 -5.42 13.83
C ILE A 4 -15.02 -3.97 14.31
N ASP A 5 -13.89 -3.52 14.86
CA ASP A 5 -13.71 -2.15 15.39
C ASP A 5 -13.60 -1.09 14.27
N LEU A 6 -13.50 -1.53 13.01
CA LEU A 6 -13.47 -0.64 11.85
C LEU A 6 -14.90 -0.39 11.37
N GLY A 7 -15.42 0.80 11.70
CA GLY A 7 -16.82 1.20 11.48
C GLY A 7 -17.32 1.24 10.02
N SER A 8 -16.51 0.87 9.02
CA SER A 8 -16.96 0.74 7.63
C SER A 8 -16.42 -0.52 6.96
N GLY A 9 -17.26 -1.17 6.15
CA GLY A 9 -16.87 -2.38 5.38
C GLY A 9 -15.67 -2.15 4.45
N ASN A 10 -15.52 -0.94 3.93
CA ASN A 10 -14.35 -0.56 3.11
C ASN A 10 -13.05 -0.54 3.91
N LEU A 11 -13.10 -0.09 5.17
CA LEU A 11 -11.92 -0.04 6.02
C LEU A 11 -11.49 -1.47 6.43
N ARG A 12 -12.45 -2.35 6.68
CA ARG A 12 -12.19 -3.79 6.92
C ARG A 12 -11.50 -4.46 5.73
N LYS A 13 -12.04 -4.29 4.52
CA LYS A 13 -11.43 -4.84 3.30
C LYS A 13 -9.98 -4.37 3.13
N ARG A 14 -9.74 -3.06 3.32
CA ARG A 14 -8.39 -2.49 3.20
C ARG A 14 -7.41 -3.02 4.24
N LEU A 15 -7.86 -3.28 5.48
CA LEU A 15 -7.03 -3.92 6.48
C LEU A 15 -6.68 -5.35 6.06
N SER A 16 -7.65 -6.11 5.51
CA SER A 16 -7.39 -7.45 4.99
C SER A 16 -6.40 -7.44 3.83
N ASP A 17 -6.54 -6.51 2.88
CA ASP A 17 -5.61 -6.35 1.75
C ASP A 17 -4.19 -6.04 2.26
N LEU A 18 -4.06 -5.15 3.25
CA LEU A 18 -2.76 -4.82 3.85
C LEU A 18 -2.14 -6.03 4.55
N LYS A 19 -2.93 -6.77 5.35
CA LYS A 19 -2.46 -7.99 6.03
C LYS A 19 -1.97 -9.04 5.04
N PHE A 20 -2.70 -9.22 3.95
CA PHE A 20 -2.30 -10.13 2.88
C PHE A 20 -0.95 -9.72 2.28
N LEU A 21 -0.80 -8.45 1.90
CA LEU A 21 0.47 -7.95 1.34
C LEU A 21 1.65 -8.12 2.32
N MET A 22 1.43 -7.84 3.60
CA MET A 22 2.46 -8.07 4.63
C MET A 22 2.85 -9.55 4.71
N SER A 23 1.88 -10.47 4.70
CA SER A 23 2.18 -11.91 4.75
C SER A 23 2.97 -12.41 3.54
N GLU A 24 2.72 -11.84 2.34
CA GLU A 24 3.50 -12.18 1.14
C GLU A 24 4.95 -11.71 1.27
N ILE A 25 5.17 -10.50 1.80
CA ILE A 25 6.50 -9.95 2.04
C ILE A 25 7.25 -10.75 3.11
N GLU A 26 6.58 -11.10 4.22
CA GLU A 26 7.16 -11.93 5.29
C GLU A 26 7.57 -13.32 4.77
N ARG A 27 6.74 -13.91 3.89
CA ARG A 27 7.08 -15.18 3.24
C ARG A 27 8.32 -15.05 2.36
N ALA A 28 8.37 -14.02 1.51
CA ALA A 28 9.52 -13.76 0.66
C ALA A 28 10.80 -13.47 1.45
N ALA A 29 10.70 -12.73 2.55
CA ALA A 29 11.82 -12.47 3.45
C ALA A 29 12.35 -13.77 4.06
N LYS A 30 11.45 -14.68 4.46
CA LYS A 30 11.81 -16.00 4.98
C LYS A 30 12.51 -16.87 3.91
N GLU A 31 12.03 -16.85 2.68
CA GLU A 31 12.66 -17.56 1.54
C GLU A 31 14.07 -17.03 1.26
N LEU A 32 14.30 -15.73 1.44
CA LEU A 32 15.59 -15.08 1.29
C LEU A 32 16.48 -15.13 2.57
N ASN A 33 16.02 -15.78 3.63
CA ASN A 33 16.68 -15.82 4.94
C ASN A 33 16.99 -14.43 5.54
N LEU A 34 16.12 -13.45 5.30
CA LEU A 34 16.24 -12.10 5.84
C LEU A 34 15.66 -12.04 7.26
N SER A 35 16.39 -11.42 8.18
CA SER A 35 15.87 -11.13 9.52
C SER A 35 14.90 -9.96 9.44
N ILE A 36 13.70 -10.13 10.02
CA ILE A 36 12.65 -9.10 10.05
C ILE A 36 12.35 -8.57 11.45
N THR A 37 13.12 -8.99 12.46
CA THR A 37 12.93 -8.61 13.86
C THR A 37 13.87 -7.48 14.27
N ASN A 38 13.38 -6.55 15.09
CA ASN A 38 14.16 -5.46 15.69
C ASN A 38 14.98 -4.62 14.70
N MET A 39 14.43 -4.37 13.51
CA MET A 39 15.08 -3.56 12.48
C MET A 39 14.85 -2.07 12.69
N SER A 40 15.85 -1.27 12.34
CA SER A 40 15.67 0.15 12.09
C SER A 40 14.74 0.39 10.89
N SER A 41 14.22 1.61 10.77
CA SER A 41 13.40 2.01 9.63
C SER A 41 14.14 1.87 8.30
N SER A 42 15.44 2.18 8.27
CA SER A 42 16.28 2.06 7.08
C SER A 42 16.46 0.60 6.65
N GLU A 43 16.74 -0.30 7.59
CA GLU A 43 16.89 -1.73 7.31
C GLU A 43 15.58 -2.34 6.81
N THR A 44 14.45 -1.90 7.38
CA THR A 44 13.11 -2.32 6.93
C THR A 44 12.86 -1.93 5.48
N VAL A 45 13.26 -0.73 5.06
CA VAL A 45 13.14 -0.28 3.66
C VAL A 45 13.99 -1.15 2.74
N THR A 46 15.22 -1.49 3.15
CA THR A 46 16.11 -2.37 2.37
C THR A 46 15.51 -3.76 2.19
N VAL A 47 15.01 -4.39 3.26
CA VAL A 47 14.34 -5.70 3.20
C VAL A 47 13.11 -5.64 2.31
N PHE A 48 12.28 -4.59 2.44
CA PHE A 48 11.13 -4.39 1.55
C PHE A 48 11.54 -4.29 0.07
N GLN A 49 12.62 -3.56 -0.22
CA GLN A 49 13.14 -3.42 -1.59
C GLN A 49 13.55 -4.78 -2.18
N GLN A 50 14.18 -5.64 -1.36
CA GLN A 50 14.58 -6.99 -1.74
C GLN A 50 13.37 -7.90 -1.96
N CYS A 51 12.31 -7.76 -1.17
CA CYS A 51 11.07 -8.53 -1.29
C CYS A 51 10.05 -7.94 -2.27
N LYS A 52 10.38 -6.85 -2.98
CA LYS A 52 9.43 -6.13 -3.85
C LYS A 52 8.74 -7.03 -4.89
N PHE A 53 9.46 -8.02 -5.42
CA PHE A 53 8.94 -8.96 -6.41
C PHE A 53 7.70 -9.74 -5.93
N ALA A 54 7.58 -9.98 -4.62
CA ALA A 54 6.48 -10.74 -4.04
C ALA A 54 5.12 -10.04 -4.16
N VAL A 55 5.13 -8.72 -4.35
CA VAL A 55 3.92 -7.88 -4.50
C VAL A 55 3.86 -7.18 -5.85
N GLU A 56 4.83 -7.42 -6.72
CA GLU A 56 4.89 -6.83 -8.05
C GLU A 56 3.91 -7.55 -8.98
N LEU A 57 3.05 -6.77 -9.63
CA LEU A 57 2.08 -7.30 -10.58
C LEU A 57 2.68 -7.21 -11.99
N PRO A 58 2.75 -8.32 -12.74
CA PRO A 58 3.22 -8.27 -14.12
C PRO A 58 2.28 -7.38 -14.94
N ALA A 59 2.86 -6.62 -15.88
CA ALA A 59 2.11 -5.68 -16.73
C ALA A 59 0.99 -6.37 -17.52
N GLU A 60 1.20 -7.65 -17.84
CA GLU A 60 0.27 -8.49 -18.56
C GLU A 60 -0.33 -9.58 -17.66
N THR A 61 -1.46 -10.12 -18.11
CA THR A 61 -2.07 -11.32 -17.51
C THR A 61 -1.44 -12.57 -18.12
N GLU A 62 -1.64 -13.72 -17.50
CA GLU A 62 -1.27 -15.04 -18.04
C GLU A 62 -1.76 -15.30 -19.48
N LYS A 63 -2.79 -14.56 -19.93
CA LYS A 63 -3.35 -14.65 -21.28
C LYS A 63 -2.85 -13.54 -22.21
N ASN A 64 -1.73 -12.88 -21.90
CA ASN A 64 -1.13 -11.75 -22.62
C ASN A 64 -2.11 -10.59 -22.88
N LYS A 65 -3.10 -10.42 -21.99
CA LYS A 65 -3.99 -9.25 -22.02
C LYS A 65 -3.46 -8.19 -21.09
N LYS A 66 -3.47 -6.93 -21.55
CA LYS A 66 -3.24 -5.76 -20.70
C LYS A 66 -4.16 -5.80 -19.48
N ARG A 67 -3.60 -5.58 -18.29
CA ARG A 67 -4.41 -5.49 -17.06
C ARG A 67 -5.24 -4.22 -17.05
N ARG A 68 -6.41 -4.27 -16.42
CA ARG A 68 -7.26 -3.08 -16.27
C ARG A 68 -6.54 -2.07 -15.37
N ARG A 69 -6.77 -0.77 -15.59
CA ARG A 69 -6.11 0.33 -14.84
C ARG A 69 -6.19 0.17 -13.31
N GLY A 70 -7.31 -0.35 -12.78
CA GLY A 70 -7.49 -0.61 -11.34
C GLY A 70 -6.78 -1.85 -10.78
N GLN A 71 -6.16 -2.66 -11.64
CA GLN A 71 -5.38 -3.86 -11.27
C GLN A 71 -3.87 -3.62 -11.36
N LEU A 72 -3.43 -2.51 -11.95
CA LEU A 72 -2.02 -2.15 -12.11
C LEU A 72 -1.48 -1.33 -10.93
N VAL A 73 -2.38 -0.68 -10.19
CA VAL A 73 -2.04 0.18 -9.07
C VAL A 73 -2.77 -0.35 -7.87
N LEU A 74 -2.09 -1.12 -7.03
CA LEU A 74 -2.45 -1.17 -5.63
C LEU A 74 -2.15 0.23 -5.08
N PRO A 75 -3.16 1.04 -4.70
CA PRO A 75 -2.89 2.32 -4.09
C PRO A 75 -2.04 2.08 -2.84
N SER A 76 -0.76 2.44 -2.93
CA SER A 76 0.18 2.26 -1.83
C SER A 76 -0.36 2.94 -0.57
N ALA A 77 0.01 2.46 0.61
CA ALA A 77 -0.34 3.12 1.87
C ALA A 77 -0.02 4.63 1.81
N ALA A 78 1.08 5.01 1.15
CA ALA A 78 1.47 6.40 0.90
C ALA A 78 0.45 7.18 0.05
N THR A 79 -0.06 6.64 -1.06
CA THR A 79 -1.10 7.33 -1.88
C THR A 79 -2.40 7.56 -1.11
N PHE A 80 -2.72 6.71 -0.13
CA PHE A 80 -3.86 6.91 0.74
C PHE A 80 -3.61 7.90 1.88
N LEU A 81 -2.41 7.91 2.46
CA LEU A 81 -2.02 8.91 3.45
C LEU A 81 -1.97 10.30 2.82
N GLN A 82 -1.54 10.42 1.56
CA GLN A 82 -1.59 11.67 0.82
C GLN A 82 -3.02 12.15 0.51
N ARG A 83 -3.97 11.24 0.26
CA ARG A 83 -5.40 11.58 0.12
C ARG A 83 -6.04 12.10 1.41
N LYS A 84 -5.43 11.87 2.58
CA LYS A 84 -5.90 12.42 3.87
C LYS A 84 -5.37 13.81 4.18
N LYS A 85 -4.46 14.39 3.38
CA LYS A 85 -4.13 15.82 3.53
C LYS A 85 -5.37 16.63 3.10
N PRO A 86 -5.93 17.49 3.96
CA PRO A 86 -7.00 18.37 3.52
C PRO A 86 -6.46 19.20 2.36
N ARG A 87 -7.23 19.27 1.27
CA ARG A 87 -6.99 20.30 0.26
C ARG A 87 -7.06 21.61 1.03
N HIS A 88 -5.99 22.40 1.02
CA HIS A 88 -6.10 23.80 1.43
C HIS A 88 -7.22 24.40 0.58
N SER A 89 -8.35 24.67 1.22
CA SER A 89 -9.38 25.54 0.67
C SER A 89 -8.73 26.91 0.59
N ASN A 90 -8.22 27.27 -0.59
CA ASN A 90 -7.85 28.65 -0.86
C ASN A 90 -9.13 29.47 -0.69
N GLY A 91 -9.23 30.14 0.45
CA GLY A 91 -10.21 31.17 0.69
C GLY A 91 -9.98 32.26 -0.33
N GLY A 92 -10.91 32.37 -1.28
CA GLY A 92 -11.00 33.52 -2.16
C GLY A 92 -11.44 34.72 -1.33
N LEU A 93 -10.47 35.51 -0.87
CA LEU A 93 -10.72 36.89 -0.47
C LEU A 93 -10.91 37.67 -1.78
N VAL A 94 -12.16 37.88 -2.19
CA VAL A 94 -12.48 38.83 -3.26
C VAL A 94 -12.40 40.23 -2.66
N SER A 95 -11.37 40.97 -3.08
CA SER A 95 -11.26 42.42 -2.95
C SER A 95 -11.08 42.99 -4.36
N THR A 96 -11.51 44.25 -4.55
CA THR A 96 -11.55 45.08 -5.77
C THR A 96 -12.79 44.85 -6.65
N ASN A 97 -13.62 45.84 -7.01
CA ASN A 97 -13.67 47.30 -6.80
C ASN A 97 -15.12 47.74 -6.58
#